data_AF-A0A445CWV9-F1
#
_entry.id   AF-A0A445CWV9-F1
#
_cell.length_a   1.000
_cell.length_b   1.000
_cell.length_c   1.000
_cell.angle_alpha   90.00
_cell.angle_beta   90.00
_cell.angle_gamma   90.00
#
_symmetry.space_group_name_H-M   'P 1'
#
loop_
_entity.id
_entity.type
_entity.pdbx_description
1 polymer ?
#
loop_
_entity_poly.entity_id
_entity_poly.type
_entity_poly.pdbx_seq_one_letter_code
_entity_poly.pdbx_strand_id
1 'polypeptide(L)'
;MMHMTLYWGKKVTLLFDSWKTESWLSYSMSLLACLVVAALYQYLENRRIRLRLAGERRLPPVAAAIQTPLMGWKISRDKAKLGGKLIGSVLFGVNSGIGYLLMLAIMSFNGGVFVAIVLGLSIGYLLFRSEVFEDDVGGVGDRTCACA
;
A
#
# COMPACT_ATOMS: atom_id res chain seq x y z
N MET A 1 8.78 32.81 2.79
CA MET A 1 9.95 32.77 1.89
C MET A 1 10.09 31.34 1.41
N MET A 2 10.25 31.12 0.10
CA MET A 2 10.37 29.77 -0.47
C MET A 2 11.76 29.24 -0.13
N HIS A 3 11.84 28.22 0.74
CA HIS A 3 13.09 27.56 1.06
C HIS A 3 13.45 26.59 -0.08
N MET A 4 14.64 26.77 -0.66
CA MET A 4 15.19 25.87 -1.70
C MET A 4 16.12 24.80 -1.11
N THR A 5 16.21 24.75 0.22
CA THR A 5 17.05 23.82 0.98
C THR A 5 16.24 23.25 2.15
N LEU A 6 16.67 22.07 2.62
CA LEU A 6 16.09 21.43 3.80
C LEU A 6 16.13 22.39 5.00
N TYR A 7 14.95 22.72 5.54
CA TYR A 7 14.84 23.62 6.69
C TYR A 7 14.11 22.95 7.85
N TRP A 8 14.45 23.41 9.07
CA TRP A 8 13.79 23.01 10.30
C TRP A 8 12.92 24.15 10.81
N GLY A 9 11.61 24.02 10.64
CA GLY A 9 10.65 25.04 11.05
C GLY A 9 9.25 24.47 11.23
N LYS A 10 8.51 25.03 12.19
CA LYS A 10 7.13 24.62 12.50
C LYS A 10 6.09 25.24 11.58
N LYS A 11 6.42 26.35 10.89
CA LYS A 11 5.54 27.08 9.99
C LYS A 11 5.58 26.48 8.59
N VAL A 12 4.71 25.50 8.34
CA VAL A 12 4.65 24.78 7.06
C VAL A 12 3.22 24.75 6.55
N THR A 13 3.08 24.98 5.26
CA THR A 13 1.85 24.75 4.49
C THR A 13 1.98 23.42 3.74
N LEU A 14 1.23 22.40 4.15
CA LEU A 14 1.33 21.03 3.61
C LEU A 14 0.23 20.77 2.56
N LEU A 15 0.62 20.55 1.30
CA LEU A 15 -0.24 20.19 0.14
C LEU A 15 -1.34 21.19 -0.26
N PHE A 16 -2.08 21.73 0.70
CA PHE A 16 -3.22 22.63 0.50
C PHE A 16 -3.01 23.90 1.32
N ASP A 17 -3.51 25.03 0.80
CA ASP A 17 -3.42 26.32 1.48
C ASP A 17 -4.12 26.32 2.86
N SER A 18 -5.06 25.39 3.07
CA SER A 18 -5.79 25.22 4.33
C SER A 18 -5.01 24.46 5.41
N TRP A 19 -3.96 23.71 5.08
CA TRP A 19 -3.18 22.94 6.06
C TRP A 19 -1.95 23.73 6.51
N LYS A 20 -2.17 24.75 7.34
CA LYS A 20 -1.12 25.59 7.92
C LYS A 20 -0.82 25.18 9.36
N THR A 21 0.46 24.98 9.66
CA THR A 21 0.93 24.64 11.00
C THR A 21 1.54 25.88 11.64
N GLU A 22 0.82 26.54 12.56
CA GLU A 22 1.33 27.73 13.27
C GLU A 22 1.85 27.40 14.69
N SER A 23 1.37 26.28 15.25
CA SER A 23 1.70 25.82 16.61
C SER A 23 2.50 24.52 16.61
N TRP A 24 3.25 24.27 17.69
CA TRP A 24 4.01 23.03 17.88
C TRP A 24 3.12 21.78 17.85
N LEU A 25 1.91 21.88 18.42
CA LEU A 25 0.97 20.77 18.47
C LEU A 25 0.40 20.48 17.07
N SER A 26 -0.01 21.52 16.32
CA SER A 26 -0.45 21.35 14.93
C SER A 26 0.64 20.77 14.03
N TYR A 27 1.90 21.14 14.28
CA TYR A 27 3.04 20.59 13.57
C TYR A 27 3.24 19.11 13.90
N SER A 28 3.23 18.73 15.18
CA SER A 28 3.35 17.34 15.62
C SER A 28 2.21 16.45 15.09
N MET A 29 0.97 16.91 15.13
CA MET A 29 -0.17 16.19 14.53
C MET A 29 0.00 16.00 13.03
N SER A 30 0.58 16.99 12.33
CA SER A 30 0.83 16.89 10.89
C SER A 30 1.94 15.89 10.58
N LEU A 31 3.01 15.86 11.39
CA LEU A 31 4.06 14.85 11.28
C LEU A 31 3.50 13.44 11.51
N LEU A 32 2.65 13.28 12.54
CA LEU A 32 2.00 12.00 12.82
C LEU A 32 1.06 11.59 11.67
N ALA A 33 0.30 12.53 11.11
CA ALA A 33 -0.52 12.27 9.92
C ALA A 33 0.33 11.84 8.72
N CYS A 34 1.44 12.52 8.43
CA CYS A 34 2.37 12.12 7.36
C CYS A 34 2.95 10.71 7.59
N LEU A 35 3.32 10.39 8.84
CA LEU A 35 3.81 9.06 9.22
C LEU A 35 2.74 7.98 8.98
N VAL A 36 1.51 8.22 9.43
CA VAL A 36 0.38 7.31 9.25
C VAL A 36 0.06 7.12 7.77
N VAL A 37 0.00 8.20 6.98
CA VAL A 37 -0.25 8.13 5.53
C VAL A 37 0.87 7.36 4.80
N ALA A 38 2.13 7.56 5.19
CA ALA A 38 3.27 6.82 4.65
C ALA A 38 3.21 5.32 5.01
N ALA A 39 2.82 4.97 6.24
CA ALA A 39 2.62 3.57 6.63
C ALA A 39 1.43 2.94 5.89
N LEU A 40 0.33 3.66 5.72
CA LEU A 40 -0.83 3.23 4.94
C LEU A 40 -0.51 3.03 3.47
N TYR A 41 0.37 3.85 2.87
CA TYR A 41 0.87 3.64 1.51
C TYR A 41 1.52 2.25 1.37
N GLN A 42 2.44 1.90 2.28
CA GLN A 42 3.08 0.58 2.28
C GLN A 42 2.08 -0.56 2.52
N TYR A 43 1.08 -0.35 3.38
CA TYR A 43 0.01 -1.31 3.61
C TYR A 43 -0.74 -1.63 2.31
N LEU A 44 -1.19 -0.59 1.59
CA LEU A 44 -1.97 -0.73 0.36
C LEU A 44 -1.12 -1.35 -0.76
N GLU A 45 0.15 -0.97 -0.87
CA GLU A 45 1.12 -1.61 -1.78
C GLU A 45 1.21 -3.12 -1.50
N ASN A 46 1.38 -3.52 -0.23
CA ASN A 46 1.46 -4.94 0.16
C ASN A 46 0.16 -5.70 -0.17
N ARG A 47 -1.00 -5.12 0.14
CA ARG A 47 -2.30 -5.72 -0.19
C ARG A 47 -2.48 -5.88 -1.70
N ARG A 48 -2.06 -4.90 -2.50
CA ARG A 48 -2.09 -4.99 -3.96
C ARG A 48 -1.19 -6.11 -4.48
N ILE A 49 0.02 -6.23 -3.95
CA ILE A 49 0.95 -7.32 -4.31
C ILE A 49 0.34 -8.68 -3.94
N ARG A 50 -0.19 -8.84 -2.73
CA ARG A 50 -0.86 -10.09 -2.30
C ARG A 50 -2.08 -10.43 -3.16
N LEU A 51 -2.89 -9.43 -3.55
CA LEU A 51 -4.04 -9.66 -4.43
C LEU A 51 -3.61 -10.09 -5.84
N ARG A 52 -2.51 -9.55 -6.37
CA ARG A 52 -1.93 -10.00 -7.65
C ARG A 52 -1.44 -11.45 -7.55
N LEU A 53 -0.66 -11.77 -6.52
CA LEU A 53 -0.16 -13.12 -6.28
C LEU A 53 -1.28 -14.15 -6.05
N ALA A 54 -2.32 -13.79 -5.28
CA ALA A 54 -3.50 -14.64 -5.08
C ALA A 54 -4.33 -14.80 -6.36
N GLY A 55 -4.32 -13.77 -7.21
CA GLY A 55 -4.88 -13.82 -8.56
C GLY A 55 -4.16 -14.86 -9.42
N GLU A 56 -2.82 -14.85 -9.42
CA GLU A 56 -1.98 -15.81 -10.15
C GLU A 56 -2.11 -17.25 -9.63
N ARG A 57 -2.21 -17.47 -8.31
CA ARG A 57 -2.47 -18.81 -7.73
C ARG A 57 -3.84 -19.40 -8.11
N ARG A 58 -4.81 -18.59 -8.58
CA ARG A 58 -6.09 -19.08 -9.11
C ARG A 58 -6.00 -19.57 -10.56
N LEU A 59 -4.85 -19.44 -11.22
CA LEU A 59 -4.59 -20.01 -12.53
C LEU A 59 -3.86 -21.34 -12.29
N PRO A 60 -4.49 -22.51 -12.51
CA PRO A 60 -3.76 -23.76 -12.40
C PRO A 60 -2.64 -23.81 -13.45
N PRO A 61 -1.46 -24.34 -13.11
CA PRO A 61 -0.43 -24.61 -14.10
C PRO A 61 -0.98 -25.66 -15.07
N VAL A 62 -0.98 -25.29 -16.35
CA VAL A 62 -1.14 -26.11 -17.56
C VAL A 62 -1.11 -27.64 -17.34
N ALA A 63 -2.23 -28.27 -16.95
CA ALA A 63 -2.47 -29.71 -17.05
C ALA A 63 -3.92 -30.12 -16.67
N ALA A 64 -4.92 -29.75 -17.48
CA ALA A 64 -6.22 -30.44 -17.62
C ALA A 64 -7.05 -29.62 -18.63
N ALA A 65 -6.76 -29.73 -19.93
CA ALA A 65 -7.41 -30.70 -20.80
C ALA A 65 -8.93 -30.47 -20.95
N ILE A 66 -9.29 -30.10 -22.19
CA ILE A 66 -10.50 -30.48 -22.92
C ILE A 66 -11.75 -29.61 -22.69
N GLN A 67 -12.06 -28.90 -23.79
CA GLN A 67 -13.37 -28.45 -24.26
C GLN A 67 -14.58 -29.03 -23.49
N THR A 68 -15.29 -28.19 -22.75
CA THR A 68 -16.75 -28.31 -22.64
C THR A 68 -17.40 -26.92 -22.72
N PRO A 69 -18.27 -26.66 -23.72
CA PRO A 69 -18.99 -25.41 -23.84
C PRO A 69 -20.21 -25.46 -22.92
N LEU A 70 -20.05 -25.16 -21.62
CA LEU A 70 -21.21 -24.99 -20.73
C LEU A 70 -21.50 -23.50 -20.52
N MET A 71 -22.18 -22.98 -21.53
CA MET A 71 -22.69 -21.62 -21.73
C MET A 71 -23.96 -21.41 -20.88
N GLY A 72 -23.80 -21.34 -19.56
CA GLY A 72 -24.91 -21.06 -18.62
C GLY A 72 -24.45 -20.43 -17.30
N TRP A 73 -23.22 -20.71 -16.88
CA TRP A 73 -22.56 -20.12 -15.71
C TRP A 73 -21.44 -19.15 -16.13
N LYS A 74 -21.67 -18.30 -17.13
CA LYS A 74 -20.71 -17.26 -17.53
C LYS A 74 -21.09 -15.88 -16.97
N ILE A 75 -22.38 -15.55 -16.94
CA ILE A 75 -22.86 -14.19 -16.62
C ILE A 75 -22.59 -13.79 -15.15
N SER A 76 -22.84 -14.68 -14.18
CA SER A 76 -22.57 -14.39 -12.75
C SER A 76 -21.07 -14.42 -12.41
N ARG A 77 -20.31 -15.31 -13.08
CA ARG A 77 -18.86 -15.42 -12.94
C ARG A 77 -18.14 -14.23 -13.57
N ASP A 78 -18.64 -13.70 -14.68
CA ASP A 78 -18.10 -12.51 -15.34
C ASP A 78 -18.37 -11.23 -14.53
N LYS A 79 -19.53 -11.09 -13.87
CA LYS A 79 -19.77 -9.96 -12.95
C LYS A 79 -18.87 -10.01 -11.72
N ALA A 80 -18.66 -11.19 -11.12
CA ALA A 80 -17.73 -11.34 -9.99
C ALA A 80 -16.26 -11.11 -10.41
N LYS A 81 -15.88 -11.53 -11.62
CA LYS A 81 -14.54 -11.32 -12.19
C LYS A 81 -14.31 -9.86 -12.61
N LEU A 82 -15.35 -9.18 -13.10
CA LEU A 82 -15.35 -7.74 -13.39
C LEU A 82 -15.29 -6.91 -12.11
N GLY A 83 -16.06 -7.28 -11.07
CA GLY A 83 -16.00 -6.65 -9.76
C GLY A 83 -14.60 -6.74 -9.13
N GLY A 84 -13.96 -7.92 -9.19
CA GLY A 84 -12.57 -8.08 -8.74
C GLY A 84 -11.57 -7.23 -9.54
N LYS A 85 -11.76 -7.09 -10.86
CA LYS A 85 -10.94 -6.21 -11.70
C LYS A 85 -11.13 -4.73 -11.38
N LEU A 86 -12.36 -4.29 -11.15
CA LEU A 86 -12.69 -2.91 -10.78
C LEU A 86 -12.11 -2.55 -9.40
N ILE A 87 -12.25 -3.44 -8.42
CA ILE A 87 -11.66 -3.24 -7.09
C ILE A 87 -10.13 -3.13 -7.19
N GLY A 88 -9.49 -3.98 -8.00
CA GLY A 88 -8.06 -3.92 -8.24
C GLY A 88 -7.60 -2.61 -8.89
N SER A 89 -8.35 -2.06 -9.85
CA SER A 89 -8.02 -0.79 -10.50
C SER A 89 -8.25 0.41 -9.57
N VAL A 90 -9.31 0.39 -8.76
CA VAL A 90 -9.56 1.44 -7.77
C VAL A 90 -8.46 1.44 -6.71
N LEU A 91 -8.08 0.28 -6.19
CA LEU A 91 -7.00 0.16 -5.21
C LEU A 91 -5.66 0.65 -5.79
N PHE A 92 -5.40 0.38 -7.07
CA PHE A 92 -4.23 0.94 -7.76
C PHE A 92 -4.29 2.47 -7.85
N GLY A 93 -5.42 3.03 -8.25
CA GLY A 93 -5.61 4.48 -8.33
C GLY A 93 -5.41 5.17 -6.97
N VAL A 94 -5.97 4.61 -5.90
CA VAL A 94 -5.79 5.12 -4.53
C VAL A 94 -4.32 5.05 -4.11
N ASN A 95 -3.64 3.91 -4.33
CA ASN A 95 -2.23 3.76 -3.97
C ASN A 95 -1.33 4.76 -4.71
N SER A 96 -1.50 4.89 -6.03
CA SER A 96 -0.78 5.89 -6.82
C SER A 96 -1.07 7.31 -6.37
N GLY A 97 -2.34 7.62 -6.07
CA GLY A 97 -2.73 8.93 -5.54
C GLY A 97 -1.98 9.28 -4.26
N ILE A 98 -1.94 8.37 -3.28
CA ILE A 98 -1.21 8.56 -2.02
C ILE A 98 0.30 8.74 -2.28
N GLY A 99 0.88 7.96 -3.18
CA GLY A 99 2.29 8.10 -3.57
C GLY A 99 2.63 9.50 -4.11
N TYR A 100 1.77 10.06 -4.97
CA TYR A 100 1.93 11.44 -5.46
C TYR A 100 1.74 12.48 -4.36
N LEU A 101 0.81 12.27 -3.42
CA LEU A 101 0.64 13.16 -2.26
C LEU A 101 1.88 13.15 -1.36
N LEU A 102 2.49 11.99 -1.11
CA LEU A 102 3.76 11.87 -0.37
C LEU A 102 4.90 12.58 -1.09
N MET A 103 4.97 12.45 -2.42
CA MET A 103 5.97 13.16 -3.23
C MET A 103 5.79 14.68 -3.13
N LEU A 104 4.55 15.18 -3.22
CA LEU A 104 4.23 16.59 -3.01
C LEU A 104 4.57 17.05 -1.57
N ALA A 105 4.39 16.18 -0.57
CA ALA A 105 4.73 16.50 0.81
C ALA A 105 6.25 16.63 1.00
N ILE A 106 7.06 15.77 0.36
CA ILE A 106 8.53 15.84 0.40
C ILE A 106 9.03 17.12 -0.28
N MET A 107 8.36 17.56 -1.34
CA MET A 107 8.66 18.83 -2.02
C MET A 107 8.47 20.07 -1.12
N SER A 108 7.92 19.93 0.09
CA SER A 108 7.88 21.02 1.07
C SER A 108 9.25 21.39 1.66
N PHE A 109 10.30 20.59 1.41
CA PHE A 109 11.66 20.76 1.93
C PHE A 109 11.74 20.90 3.46
N ASN A 110 10.72 20.47 4.19
CA ASN A 110 10.72 20.47 5.65
C ASN A 110 11.40 19.21 6.19
N GLY A 111 12.41 19.38 7.04
CA GLY A 111 13.18 18.28 7.61
C GLY A 111 12.35 17.31 8.43
N GLY A 112 11.45 17.80 9.27
CA GLY A 112 10.60 16.95 10.09
C GLY A 112 9.61 16.13 9.26
N VAL A 113 9.00 16.74 8.23
CA VAL A 113 8.09 16.04 7.31
C VAL A 113 8.82 14.94 6.55
N PHE A 114 10.01 15.25 6.02
CA PHE A 114 10.86 14.27 5.35
C PHE A 114 11.17 13.08 6.27
N VAL A 115 11.64 13.34 7.49
CA VAL A 115 11.92 12.29 8.48
C VAL A 115 10.68 11.48 8.82
N ALA A 116 9.53 12.13 9.04
CA ALA A 116 8.27 11.45 9.36
C ALA A 116 7.82 10.51 8.23
N ILE A 117 7.95 10.92 6.97
CA ILE A 117 7.62 10.10 5.81
C ILE A 117 8.58 8.91 5.71
N VAL A 118 9.89 9.12 5.80
CA VAL A 118 10.89 8.04 5.73
C VAL A 118 10.70 7.03 6.86
N LEU A 119 10.47 7.50 8.09
CA LEU A 119 10.15 6.65 9.24
C LEU A 119 8.84 5.90 9.03
N GLY A 120 7.79 6.56 8.55
CA GLY A 120 6.50 5.92 8.28
C GLY A 120 6.59 4.84 7.19
N LEU A 121 7.34 5.09 6.11
CA LEU A 121 7.63 4.09 5.09
C LEU A 121 8.45 2.92 5.66
N SER A 122 9.44 3.20 6.51
CA SER A 122 10.27 2.16 7.14
C SER A 122 9.45 1.29 8.10
N ILE A 123 8.66 1.91 8.98
CA ILE A 123 7.77 1.23 9.93
C ILE A 123 6.71 0.43 9.18
N GLY A 124 6.06 1.03 8.16
CA GLY A 124 5.07 0.34 7.34
C GLY A 124 5.68 -0.89 6.66
N TYR A 125 6.87 -0.74 6.06
CA TYR A 125 7.56 -1.88 5.46
C TYR A 125 7.88 -2.98 6.49
N LEU A 126 8.36 -2.63 7.69
CA LEU A 126 8.67 -3.61 8.74
C LEU A 126 7.41 -4.32 9.25
N LEU A 127 6.33 -3.61 9.55
CA LEU A 127 5.09 -4.19 10.06
C LEU A 127 4.45 -5.13 9.04
N PHE A 128 4.32 -4.71 7.78
CA PHE A 128 3.60 -5.52 6.78
C PHE A 128 4.46 -6.60 6.13
N ARG A 129 5.79 -6.52 6.24
CA ARG A 129 6.71 -7.60 5.85
C ARG A 129 6.95 -8.59 6.98
N SER A 130 6.84 -8.20 8.25
CA SER A 130 6.94 -9.15 9.38
C SER A 130 5.74 -10.09 9.47
N GLU A 131 4.53 -9.63 9.10
CA GLU A 131 3.37 -10.54 8.93
C GLU A 131 3.65 -11.68 7.93
N VAL A 132 4.49 -11.44 6.91
CA VAL A 132 4.90 -12.50 5.96
C VAL A 132 5.78 -13.54 6.64
N PHE A 133 6.63 -13.13 7.59
CA PHE A 133 7.52 -14.05 8.30
C PHE A 133 6.75 -14.91 9.31
N GLU A 134 5.74 -14.36 10.01
CA GLU A 134 4.88 -15.16 10.89
C GLU A 134 3.96 -16.12 10.12
N ASP A 135 3.42 -15.71 8.96
CA ASP A 135 2.64 -16.59 8.08
C ASP A 135 3.49 -17.78 7.56
N ASP A 136 4.76 -17.56 7.20
CA ASP A 136 5.66 -18.62 6.74
C ASP A 136 6.15 -19.52 7.90
N VAL A 137 6.43 -18.98 9.10
CA VAL A 137 6.83 -19.81 10.26
C VAL A 137 5.65 -20.62 10.82
N GLY A 138 4.43 -20.08 10.79
CA GLY A 138 3.21 -20.82 11.10
C GLY A 138 2.82 -21.87 10.04
N GLY A 139 3.27 -21.69 8.79
CA GLY A 139 3.05 -22.62 7.67
C GLY A 139 4.16 -23.65 7.45
N VAL A 140 5.32 -23.51 8.10
CA VAL A 140 6.44 -24.47 8.01
C VAL A 140 6.30 -25.63 9.00
N GLY A 141 5.42 -25.52 10.00
CA GLY A 141 5.11 -26.62 10.94
C GLY A 141 4.39 -27.81 10.32
N ASP A 142 3.71 -27.64 9.18
CA ASP A 142 2.91 -28.70 8.53
C ASP A 142 3.54 -29.24 7.23
N ARG A 143 4.78 -28.84 6.89
CA ARG A 143 5.55 -29.52 5.83
C ARG A 143 6.29 -30.74 6.39
N THR A 144 5.62 -31.54 7.21
CA THR A 144 5.98 -32.95 7.39
C THR A 144 5.78 -33.68 6.07
N CYS A 145 6.92 -34.13 5.55
CA CYS A 145 7.13 -35.02 4.43
C CYS A 145 5.93 -35.88 3.99
N ALA A 146 5.56 -35.73 2.72
CA ALA A 146 4.93 -36.75 1.89
C ALA A 146 5.68 -36.68 0.53
N CYS A 147 6.41 -37.67 0.01
CA CYS A 147 6.54 -39.09 0.33
C CYS A 147 7.95 -39.58 -0.03
N ALA A 148 8.42 -40.60 0.70
CA ALA A 148 9.30 -41.67 0.22
C ALA A 148 8.43 -42.87 -0.18
#